data_AF-A0A0D2GVU9-F1
#
_entry.id   AF-A0A0D2GVU9-F1
#
_cell.length_a   1.000
_cell.length_b   1.000
_cell.length_c   1.000
_cell.angle_alpha   90.00
_cell.angle_beta   90.00
_cell.angle_gamma   90.00
#
_symmetry.space_group_name_H-M   'P 1'
#
loop_
_entity.id
_entity.type
_entity.pdbx_description
1 polymer ?
#
loop_
_entity_poly.entity_id
_entity_poly.type
_entity_poly.pdbx_seq_one_letter_code
_entity_poly.pdbx_strand_id
1 'polypeptide(L)'
;MKYTMLLASLAPTLMAAPLTRDAFEWTPTLAGYFDVVFQYMQQAKTPGSPSPTCDVSKAAMPIAPTPLPSPSGLVLEHVAIGRGVQNYTCANATATPAAVGAVARFYNASCVAADYPDLLALIPNLALQYPLPSDPSAPLSPSDLQLSSHHFFSNTTTPVFAFDVPESPELGTVFAQKEHSSDAPANAVAGVSGTGNGAVPWLYLTSRSTTEGDIKAVYRLDTAGGQPPATCADMPAAFSVEYSATYWFYK
;
A
#
# COMPACT_ATOMS: atom_id res chain seq x y z
N MET A 1 -10.47 45.63 62.79
CA MET A 1 -10.03 44.30 62.26
C MET A 1 -10.49 44.20 60.83
N LYS A 2 -9.54 44.04 59.88
CA LYS A 2 -9.82 43.92 58.45
C LYS A 2 -10.37 42.52 58.16
N TYR A 3 -11.60 42.42 57.68
CA TYR A 3 -12.17 41.20 57.11
C TYR A 3 -12.23 41.40 55.60
N THR A 4 -11.24 40.89 54.88
CA THR A 4 -11.25 40.89 53.41
C THR A 4 -11.44 39.44 52.97
N MET A 5 -12.57 39.20 52.31
CA MET A 5 -13.04 37.88 51.86
C MET A 5 -12.01 37.17 50.97
N LEU A 6 -11.71 35.91 51.29
CA LEU A 6 -11.16 34.95 50.34
C LEU A 6 -12.27 34.53 49.36
N LEU A 7 -12.17 34.92 48.10
CA LEU A 7 -12.80 34.16 47.01
C LEU A 7 -11.78 33.12 46.53
N ALA A 8 -12.05 31.85 46.83
CA ALA A 8 -11.30 30.70 46.36
C ALA A 8 -12.24 29.76 45.59
N SER A 9 -11.96 29.57 44.29
CA SER A 9 -12.25 28.40 43.44
C SER A 9 -11.91 28.83 41.99
N LEU A 10 -10.78 28.44 41.38
CA LEU A 10 -10.48 27.15 40.71
C LEU A 10 -11.70 26.61 39.93
N ALA A 11 -11.66 26.32 38.62
CA ALA A 11 -10.59 25.69 37.83
C ALA A 11 -10.83 25.90 36.32
N PRO A 12 -9.83 25.69 35.44
CA PRO A 12 -9.85 26.12 34.04
C PRO A 12 -10.56 25.10 33.14
N THR A 13 -11.44 25.58 32.27
CA THR A 13 -11.92 24.83 31.10
C THR A 13 -10.86 24.84 30.00
N LEU A 14 -9.78 24.09 30.21
CA LEU A 14 -8.84 23.77 29.13
C LEU A 14 -9.46 22.70 28.23
N MET A 15 -9.86 23.12 27.03
CA MET A 15 -9.58 22.44 25.76
C MET A 15 -9.69 20.90 25.78
N ALA A 16 -10.92 20.39 25.77
CA ALA A 16 -11.20 19.09 25.15
C ALA A 16 -11.79 19.34 23.75
N ALA A 17 -11.03 20.01 22.87
CA ALA A 17 -11.28 19.87 21.46
C ALA A 17 -10.81 18.46 21.09
N PRO A 18 -11.68 17.52 20.72
CA PRO A 18 -11.23 16.22 20.25
C PRO A 18 -10.32 16.52 19.06
N LEU A 19 -9.05 16.13 19.18
CA LEU A 19 -8.13 16.08 18.05
C LEU A 19 -8.91 15.40 16.94
N THR A 20 -9.16 16.13 15.85
CA THR A 20 -9.78 15.60 14.64
C THR A 20 -8.82 14.57 14.07
N ARG A 21 -8.77 13.37 14.65
CA ARG A 21 -8.42 12.18 13.89
C ARG A 21 -9.38 12.20 12.72
N ASP A 22 -8.84 12.14 11.50
CA ASP A 22 -9.62 12.15 10.27
C ASP A 22 -10.90 11.34 10.47
N ALA A 23 -12.03 12.02 10.41
CA ALA A 23 -13.31 11.35 10.57
C ALA A 23 -13.54 10.55 9.28
N PHE A 24 -13.06 9.31 9.26
CA PHE A 24 -13.25 8.42 8.13
C PHE A 24 -14.73 8.09 8.00
N GLU A 25 -15.30 8.27 6.81
CA GLU A 25 -16.64 7.77 6.52
C GLU A 25 -16.68 6.24 6.70
N TRP A 26 -17.71 5.74 7.38
CA TRP A 26 -17.89 4.32 7.60
C TRP A 26 -18.38 3.64 6.32
N THR A 27 -17.45 3.02 5.60
CA THR A 27 -17.73 2.29 4.35
C THR A 27 -17.69 0.77 4.58
N PRO A 28 -18.31 -0.04 3.70
CA PRO A 28 -18.18 -1.50 3.77
C PRO A 28 -16.71 -1.99 3.77
N THR A 29 -15.83 -1.32 3.02
CA THR A 29 -14.39 -1.63 3.00
C THR A 29 -13.73 -1.38 4.35
N LEU A 30 -14.03 -0.23 4.97
CA LEU A 30 -13.52 0.11 6.31
C LEU A 30 -14.07 -0.85 7.38
N ALA A 31 -15.35 -1.18 7.29
CA ALA A 31 -16.00 -2.13 8.19
C ALA A 31 -15.35 -3.52 8.11
N GLY A 32 -15.16 -4.06 6.90
CA GLY A 32 -14.51 -5.35 6.70
C GLY A 32 -13.08 -5.39 7.23
N TYR A 33 -12.31 -4.30 7.07
CA TYR A 33 -10.99 -4.17 7.68
C TYR A 33 -11.06 -4.24 9.22
N PHE A 34 -11.93 -3.46 9.84
CA PHE A 34 -12.03 -3.43 11.31
C PHE A 34 -12.65 -4.69 11.91
N ASP A 35 -13.48 -5.42 11.17
CA ASP A 35 -13.97 -6.73 11.61
C ASP A 35 -12.80 -7.71 11.79
N VAL A 36 -11.85 -7.74 10.86
CA VAL A 36 -10.63 -8.57 10.96
C VAL A 36 -9.71 -8.07 12.09
N VAL A 37 -9.51 -6.76 12.21
CA VAL A 37 -8.75 -6.18 13.34
C VAL A 37 -9.36 -6.59 14.68
N PHE A 38 -10.69 -6.51 14.80
CA PHE A 38 -11.40 -6.90 16.02
C PHE A 38 -11.21 -8.38 16.33
N GLN A 39 -11.27 -9.27 15.32
CA GLN A 39 -11.02 -10.70 15.51
C GLN A 39 -9.61 -10.96 16.08
N TYR A 40 -8.57 -10.33 15.52
CA TYR A 40 -7.20 -10.45 16.04
C TYR A 40 -7.07 -9.90 17.47
N MET A 41 -7.73 -8.78 17.78
CA MET A 41 -7.75 -8.25 19.15
C MET A 41 -8.41 -9.24 20.13
N GLN A 42 -9.49 -9.90 19.74
CA GLN A 42 -10.16 -10.90 20.58
C GLN A 42 -9.28 -12.16 20.76
N GLN A 43 -8.59 -12.60 19.71
CA GLN A 43 -7.60 -13.67 19.80
C GLN A 43 -6.46 -13.30 20.75
N ALA A 44 -5.89 -12.10 20.65
CA ALA A 44 -4.80 -11.63 21.49
C ALA A 44 -5.18 -11.54 22.98
N LYS A 45 -6.45 -11.28 23.30
CA LYS A 45 -6.98 -11.29 24.68
C LYS A 45 -7.18 -12.69 25.25
N THR A 46 -7.19 -13.73 24.42
CA THR A 46 -7.40 -15.11 24.87
C THR A 46 -6.15 -15.60 25.61
N PRO A 47 -6.27 -16.13 26.84
CA PRO A 47 -5.12 -16.64 27.60
C PRO A 47 -4.36 -17.72 26.84
N GLY A 48 -3.03 -17.60 26.78
CA GLY A 48 -2.17 -18.56 26.08
C GLY A 48 -2.06 -18.36 24.57
N SER A 49 -2.73 -17.35 23.99
CA SER A 49 -2.51 -16.97 22.60
C SER A 49 -1.05 -16.56 22.38
N PRO A 50 -0.39 -17.05 21.32
CA PRO A 50 0.97 -16.64 20.99
C PRO A 50 0.99 -15.15 20.61
N SER A 51 2.03 -14.45 21.02
CA SER A 51 2.26 -13.07 20.57
C SER A 51 2.76 -13.05 19.11
N PRO A 52 2.39 -12.02 18.32
CA PRO A 52 2.97 -11.77 17.00
C PRO A 52 4.50 -11.73 17.10
N THR A 53 5.19 -12.37 16.16
CA THR A 53 6.65 -12.49 16.19
C THR A 53 7.35 -11.69 15.11
N CYS A 54 6.60 -11.19 14.12
CA CYS A 54 7.14 -10.58 12.91
C CYS A 54 8.19 -11.46 12.22
N ASP A 55 7.97 -12.78 12.22
CA ASP A 55 8.82 -13.70 11.49
C ASP A 55 8.44 -13.69 10.00
N VAL A 56 9.10 -12.81 9.24
CA VAL A 56 8.83 -12.62 7.80
C VAL A 56 9.01 -13.89 6.99
N SER A 57 9.78 -14.88 7.47
CA SER A 57 9.93 -16.17 6.79
C SER A 57 8.63 -16.99 6.74
N LYS A 58 7.64 -16.64 7.58
CA LYS A 58 6.30 -17.26 7.60
C LYS A 58 5.29 -16.58 6.70
N ALA A 59 5.61 -15.39 6.18
CA ALA A 59 4.71 -14.68 5.27
C ALA A 59 4.63 -15.42 3.92
N ALA A 60 3.43 -15.54 3.38
CA ALA A 60 3.17 -16.25 2.12
C ALA A 60 2.41 -15.36 1.14
N MET A 61 2.86 -15.35 -0.12
CA MET A 61 2.16 -14.65 -1.20
C MET A 61 0.80 -15.32 -1.49
N PRO A 62 -0.23 -14.55 -1.86
CA PRO A 62 -1.47 -15.10 -2.38
C PRO A 62 -1.26 -15.81 -3.73
N ILE A 63 -2.19 -16.70 -4.08
CA ILE A 63 -2.16 -17.44 -5.35
C ILE A 63 -2.70 -16.57 -6.48
N ALA A 64 -1.88 -16.36 -7.51
CA ALA A 64 -2.28 -15.62 -8.70
C ALA A 64 -3.25 -16.42 -9.59
N PRO A 65 -4.23 -15.77 -10.27
CA PRO A 65 -5.12 -16.43 -11.21
C PRO A 65 -4.39 -17.21 -12.31
N THR A 66 -3.37 -16.59 -12.91
CA THR A 66 -2.34 -17.28 -13.70
C THR A 66 -1.08 -17.39 -12.85
N PRO A 67 -0.55 -18.59 -12.58
CA PRO A 67 0.61 -18.74 -11.71
C PRO A 67 1.81 -17.89 -12.15
N LEU A 68 2.37 -17.12 -11.21
CA LEU A 68 3.63 -16.43 -11.38
C LEU A 68 4.80 -17.34 -10.98
N PRO A 69 6.03 -17.11 -11.48
CA PRO A 69 7.20 -17.88 -11.08
C PRO A 69 7.40 -17.88 -9.55
N SER A 70 7.72 -19.05 -8.98
CA SER A 70 8.03 -19.19 -7.56
C SER A 70 9.36 -18.50 -7.21
N PRO A 71 9.48 -17.85 -6.04
CA PRO A 71 10.73 -17.27 -5.55
C PRO A 71 11.71 -18.33 -5.00
N SER A 72 11.79 -19.50 -5.65
CA SER A 72 12.56 -20.64 -5.16
C SER A 72 14.04 -20.29 -5.00
N GLY A 73 14.58 -20.58 -3.81
CA GLY A 73 15.98 -20.28 -3.48
C GLY A 73 16.24 -18.84 -3.03
N LEU A 74 15.21 -17.97 -3.02
CA LEU A 74 15.29 -16.61 -2.50
C LEU A 74 14.66 -16.52 -1.10
N VAL A 75 15.05 -15.50 -0.35
CA VAL A 75 14.53 -15.19 0.99
C VAL A 75 13.69 -13.92 0.92
N LEU A 76 12.52 -13.93 1.55
CA LEU A 76 11.68 -12.74 1.67
C LEU A 76 12.32 -11.75 2.66
N GLU A 77 12.55 -10.53 2.21
CA GLU A 77 13.19 -9.47 3.00
C GLU A 77 12.21 -8.40 3.45
N HIS A 78 11.27 -8.05 2.58
CA HIS A 78 10.34 -6.94 2.84
C HIS A 78 9.01 -7.15 2.14
N VAL A 79 7.94 -6.74 2.82
CA VAL A 79 6.61 -6.60 2.23
C VAL A 79 6.15 -5.17 2.43
N ALA A 80 5.61 -4.56 1.39
CA ALA A 80 5.11 -3.19 1.45
C ALA A 80 3.71 -3.06 0.85
N ILE A 81 2.96 -2.09 1.33
CA ILE A 81 1.78 -1.57 0.64
C ILE A 81 2.22 -0.40 -0.22
N GLY A 82 2.10 -0.54 -1.54
CA GLY A 82 2.27 0.59 -2.45
C GLY A 82 0.95 1.33 -2.62
N ARG A 83 0.98 2.66 -2.50
CA ARG A 83 -0.17 3.54 -2.80
C ARG A 83 0.30 4.70 -3.66
N GLY A 84 -0.38 4.93 -4.78
CA GLY A 84 -0.07 6.04 -5.68
C GLY A 84 -0.84 5.97 -6.99
N VAL A 85 -0.19 6.31 -8.10
CA VAL A 85 -0.82 6.39 -9.42
C VAL A 85 -0.06 5.62 -10.50
N GLN A 86 -0.82 5.11 -11.47
CA GLN A 86 -0.34 4.63 -12.76
C GLN A 86 -0.49 5.75 -13.79
N ASN A 87 0.54 5.99 -14.60
CA ASN A 87 0.56 7.07 -15.58
C ASN A 87 0.41 6.51 -16.99
N TYR A 88 -0.48 7.16 -17.76
CA TYR A 88 -0.83 6.75 -19.10
C TYR A 88 -0.75 7.93 -20.07
N THR A 89 -0.54 7.61 -21.35
CA THR A 89 -0.62 8.56 -22.46
C THR A 89 -1.53 8.06 -23.56
N CYS A 90 -2.08 9.00 -24.32
CA CYS A 90 -2.99 8.75 -25.42
C CYS A 90 -2.48 9.42 -26.70
N ALA A 91 -2.24 8.61 -27.73
CA ALA A 91 -1.79 9.11 -29.03
C ALA A 91 -2.92 9.82 -29.81
N ASN A 92 -4.15 9.31 -29.69
CA ASN A 92 -5.38 9.86 -30.25
C ASN A 92 -6.59 9.15 -29.59
N ALA A 93 -7.81 9.62 -29.85
CA ALA A 93 -9.03 9.12 -29.19
C ALA A 93 -9.35 7.63 -29.44
N THR A 94 -8.89 7.03 -30.54
CA THR A 94 -9.17 5.60 -30.85
C THR A 94 -8.06 4.66 -30.40
N ALA A 95 -6.93 5.20 -29.92
CA ALA A 95 -5.82 4.39 -29.41
C ALA A 95 -6.16 3.73 -28.06
N THR A 96 -5.46 2.64 -27.74
CA THR A 96 -5.40 2.11 -26.37
C THR A 96 -4.40 2.93 -25.55
N PRO A 97 -4.71 3.32 -24.31
CA PRO A 97 -3.78 4.06 -23.46
C PRO A 97 -2.45 3.30 -23.26
N ALA A 98 -1.34 4.00 -23.46
CA ALA A 98 0.00 3.44 -23.25
C ALA A 98 0.48 3.74 -21.82
N ALA A 99 0.84 2.71 -21.06
CA ALA A 99 1.46 2.87 -19.75
C ALA A 99 2.86 3.50 -19.91
N VAL A 100 3.13 4.57 -19.17
CA VAL A 100 4.41 5.31 -19.21
C VAL A 100 5.12 5.34 -17.86
N GLY A 101 4.57 4.67 -16.85
CA GLY A 101 5.19 4.48 -15.55
C GLY A 101 4.19 4.59 -14.40
N ALA A 102 4.72 4.72 -13.19
CA ALA A 102 3.94 4.90 -11.97
C ALA A 102 4.74 5.75 -10.98
N VAL A 103 4.05 6.35 -10.02
CA VAL A 103 4.65 7.00 -8.85
C VAL A 103 3.86 6.58 -7.61
N ALA A 104 4.55 6.14 -6.56
CA ALA A 104 3.89 5.68 -5.34
C ALA A 104 4.79 5.76 -4.10
N ARG A 105 4.15 5.82 -2.94
CA ARG A 105 4.75 5.66 -1.61
C ARG A 105 4.52 4.24 -1.14
N PHE A 106 5.55 3.62 -0.57
CA PHE A 106 5.52 2.23 -0.15
C PHE A 106 5.71 2.13 1.36
N TYR A 107 4.73 1.52 2.02
CA TYR A 107 4.63 1.47 3.47
C TYR A 107 4.95 0.08 4.00
N ASN A 108 5.82 -0.03 5.01
CA ASN A 108 6.28 -1.30 5.54
C ASN A 108 5.11 -2.12 6.10
N ALA A 109 4.87 -3.29 5.54
CA ALA A 109 3.84 -4.24 5.95
C ALA A 109 4.42 -5.62 6.26
N SER A 110 5.73 -5.74 6.46
CA SER A 110 6.43 -7.01 6.67
C SER A 110 5.87 -7.79 7.86
N CYS A 111 5.64 -7.14 9.01
CA CYS A 111 5.03 -7.81 10.17
C CYS A 111 3.56 -8.14 9.94
N VAL A 112 2.82 -7.30 9.19
CA VAL A 112 1.42 -7.61 8.83
C VAL A 112 1.36 -8.84 7.95
N ALA A 113 2.28 -8.97 6.99
CA ALA A 113 2.37 -10.13 6.13
C ALA A 113 2.71 -11.41 6.90
N ALA A 114 3.55 -11.31 7.93
CA ALA A 114 3.96 -12.44 8.75
C ALA A 114 2.87 -12.91 9.73
N ASP A 115 2.24 -11.97 10.45
CA ASP A 115 1.37 -12.29 11.58
C ASP A 115 -0.13 -12.16 11.25
N TYR A 116 -0.49 -11.38 10.21
CA TYR A 116 -1.88 -11.02 9.88
C TYR A 116 -2.17 -11.08 8.36
N PRO A 117 -1.99 -12.23 7.69
CA PRO A 117 -2.10 -12.34 6.23
C PRO A 117 -3.48 -11.93 5.68
N ASP A 118 -4.56 -12.26 6.41
CA ASP A 118 -5.92 -11.88 6.01
C ASP A 118 -6.12 -10.36 6.08
N LEU A 119 -5.47 -9.69 7.03
CA LEU A 119 -5.48 -8.24 7.13
C LEU A 119 -4.68 -7.61 6.00
N LEU A 120 -3.49 -8.15 5.68
CA LEU A 120 -2.66 -7.67 4.57
C LEU A 120 -3.45 -7.60 3.25
N ALA A 121 -4.22 -8.65 2.93
CA ALA A 121 -5.00 -8.74 1.70
C ALA A 121 -6.09 -7.64 1.58
N LEU A 122 -6.53 -7.07 2.70
CA LEU A 122 -7.55 -6.00 2.71
C LEU A 122 -6.94 -4.60 2.56
N ILE A 123 -5.66 -4.41 2.91
CA ILE A 123 -5.06 -3.07 3.00
C ILE A 123 -5.01 -2.36 1.63
N PRO A 124 -4.64 -2.99 0.50
CA PRO A 124 -4.66 -2.27 -0.78
C PRO A 124 -6.04 -1.71 -1.15
N ASN A 125 -7.09 -2.50 -0.91
CA ASN A 125 -8.47 -2.07 -1.16
C ASN A 125 -8.84 -0.89 -0.26
N LEU A 126 -8.43 -0.90 1.00
CA LEU A 126 -8.69 0.18 1.94
C LEU A 126 -7.88 1.44 1.60
N ALA A 127 -6.58 1.29 1.35
CA ALA A 127 -5.65 2.38 1.05
C ALA A 127 -6.06 3.14 -0.21
N LEU A 128 -6.64 2.46 -1.21
CA LEU A 128 -7.13 3.10 -2.42
C LEU A 128 -8.26 4.11 -2.15
N GLN A 129 -9.06 3.91 -1.10
CA GLN A 129 -10.25 4.73 -0.81
C GLN A 129 -9.90 6.08 -0.18
N TYR A 130 -8.65 6.25 0.25
CA TYR A 130 -8.19 7.48 0.89
C TYR A 130 -7.13 8.17 0.03
N PRO A 131 -7.19 9.50 -0.09
CA PRO A 131 -6.10 10.25 -0.68
C PRO A 131 -4.84 10.09 0.19
N LEU A 132 -3.67 10.08 -0.44
CA LEU A 132 -2.41 10.16 0.29
C LEU A 132 -2.35 11.48 1.06
N PRO A 133 -1.79 11.48 2.29
CA PRO A 133 -1.59 12.71 3.05
C PRO A 133 -0.65 13.67 2.30
N SER A 134 -0.87 14.97 2.50
CA SER A 134 -0.03 16.03 1.92
C SER A 134 1.40 15.97 2.43
N ASP A 135 1.60 15.59 3.69
CA ASP A 135 2.90 15.23 4.23
C ASP A 135 3.43 13.98 3.52
N PRO A 136 4.57 14.08 2.79
CA PRO A 136 5.14 12.94 2.08
C PRO A 136 5.64 11.82 2.99
N SER A 137 5.94 12.13 4.26
CA SER A 137 6.46 11.19 5.26
C SER A 137 5.38 10.60 6.17
N ALA A 138 4.14 11.07 6.08
CA ALA A 138 3.07 10.60 6.96
C ALA A 138 2.73 9.12 6.73
N PRO A 139 2.41 8.39 7.81
CA PRO A 139 2.05 6.97 7.73
C PRO A 139 0.76 6.76 6.93
N LEU A 140 0.55 5.52 6.48
CA LEU A 140 -0.63 5.14 5.71
C LEU A 140 -1.86 4.99 6.61
N SER A 141 -2.76 5.96 6.56
CA SER A 141 -4.07 5.88 7.19
C SER A 141 -5.00 4.85 6.51
N PRO A 142 -5.87 4.15 7.26
CA PRO A 142 -5.97 4.09 8.73
C PRO A 142 -5.06 3.00 9.37
N SER A 143 -4.21 2.35 8.58
CA SER A 143 -3.36 1.23 9.03
C SER A 143 -2.13 1.64 9.86
N ASP A 144 -1.77 2.93 9.85
CA ASP A 144 -0.59 3.52 10.52
C ASP A 144 0.75 2.89 10.10
N LEU A 145 0.81 2.29 8.90
CA LEU A 145 2.03 1.71 8.36
C LEU A 145 3.02 2.81 7.99
N GLN A 146 4.28 2.65 8.38
CA GLN A 146 5.33 3.65 8.17
C GLN A 146 5.89 3.60 6.75
N LEU A 147 6.24 4.76 6.21
CA LEU A 147 6.89 4.86 4.92
C LEU A 147 8.23 4.09 4.94
N SER A 148 8.53 3.37 3.86
CA SER A 148 9.72 2.51 3.76
C SER A 148 10.46 2.60 2.44
N SER A 149 9.82 3.08 1.38
CA SER A 149 10.48 3.32 0.09
C SER A 149 9.63 4.22 -0.81
N HIS A 150 10.26 4.81 -1.81
CA HIS A 150 9.58 5.44 -2.94
C HIS A 150 9.63 4.56 -4.18
N HIS A 151 8.55 4.59 -4.96
CA HIS A 151 8.46 3.91 -6.24
C HIS A 151 8.24 4.92 -7.36
N PHE A 152 9.05 4.80 -8.41
CA PHE A 152 8.95 5.60 -9.63
C PHE A 152 9.49 4.82 -10.82
N PHE A 153 9.47 5.44 -12.00
CA PHE A 153 10.05 4.86 -13.22
C PHE A 153 11.21 5.75 -13.69
N SER A 154 12.41 5.17 -13.86
CA SER A 154 13.58 5.91 -14.36
C SER A 154 13.52 6.17 -15.86
N ASN A 155 12.72 5.38 -16.57
CA ASN A 155 12.29 5.56 -17.94
C ASN A 155 10.97 4.80 -18.11
N THR A 156 10.35 4.83 -19.29
CA THR A 156 9.03 4.22 -19.55
C THR A 156 8.95 2.70 -19.30
N THR A 157 10.07 2.01 -19.07
CA THR A 157 10.13 0.54 -18.93
C THR A 157 10.82 0.04 -17.66
N THR A 158 11.39 0.95 -16.84
CA THR A 158 12.24 0.57 -15.70
C THR A 158 11.62 1.04 -14.38
N PRO A 159 10.82 0.20 -13.70
CA PRO A 159 10.38 0.47 -12.34
C PRO A 159 11.58 0.50 -11.38
N VAL A 160 11.56 1.47 -10.48
CA VAL A 160 12.56 1.68 -9.44
C VAL A 160 11.88 1.62 -8.08
N PHE A 161 12.49 0.91 -7.12
CA PHE A 161 12.09 0.91 -5.72
C PHE A 161 13.27 1.40 -4.90
N ALA A 162 13.19 2.64 -4.42
CA ALA A 162 14.26 3.30 -3.68
C ALA A 162 13.94 3.24 -2.18
N PHE A 163 14.73 2.46 -1.43
CA PHE A 163 14.69 2.40 0.03
C PHE A 163 15.49 3.58 0.60
N ASP A 164 14.94 4.79 0.43
CA ASP A 164 15.62 6.07 0.57
C ASP A 164 15.08 6.94 1.73
N VAL A 165 14.18 6.39 2.55
CA VAL A 165 13.63 7.07 3.73
C VAL A 165 14.32 6.63 5.02
N PRO A 166 14.33 7.45 6.09
CA PRO A 166 15.09 7.16 7.31
C PRO A 166 14.77 5.81 7.96
N GLU A 167 13.51 5.35 7.88
CA GLU A 167 13.03 4.10 8.43
C GLU A 167 13.12 2.91 7.46
N SER A 168 13.75 3.08 6.29
CA SER A 168 13.87 2.02 5.29
C SER A 168 14.75 0.87 5.80
N PRO A 169 14.43 -0.40 5.47
CA PRO A 169 15.43 -1.45 5.54
C PRO A 169 16.58 -1.14 4.56
N GLU A 170 17.79 -1.60 4.87
CA GLU A 170 19.00 -1.41 4.05
C GLU A 170 18.99 -2.29 2.79
N LEU A 171 18.04 -2.02 1.88
CA LEU A 171 17.84 -2.77 0.63
C LEU A 171 18.26 -1.99 -0.62
N GLY A 172 18.68 -0.73 -0.46
CA GLY A 172 19.23 0.12 -1.52
C GLY A 172 18.23 0.56 -2.57
N THR A 173 18.65 0.58 -3.84
CA THR A 173 17.82 1.03 -4.97
C THR A 173 17.65 -0.10 -5.97
N VAL A 174 16.45 -0.65 -6.04
CA VAL A 174 16.11 -1.77 -6.92
C VAL A 174 15.63 -1.25 -8.27
N PHE A 175 16.42 -1.47 -9.32
CA PHE A 175 16.01 -1.21 -10.69
C PHE A 175 15.51 -2.52 -11.28
N ALA A 176 14.21 -2.63 -11.57
CA ALA A 176 13.62 -3.89 -11.99
C ALA A 176 13.19 -3.89 -13.47
N GLN A 177 12.78 -5.07 -13.94
CA GLN A 177 12.15 -5.28 -15.24
C GLN A 177 11.02 -6.30 -15.11
N LYS A 178 9.99 -6.18 -15.94
CA LYS A 178 8.87 -7.11 -15.97
C LYS A 178 9.28 -8.40 -16.69
N GLU A 179 9.04 -9.54 -16.04
CA GLU A 179 9.24 -10.87 -16.64
C GLU A 179 7.90 -11.57 -16.88
N HIS A 180 6.99 -11.56 -15.91
CA HIS A 180 5.68 -12.21 -16.03
C HIS A 180 4.56 -11.32 -15.49
N SER A 181 3.33 -11.62 -15.91
CA SER A 181 2.12 -11.03 -15.35
C SER A 181 0.99 -12.05 -15.24
N SER A 182 0.09 -11.79 -14.30
CA SER A 182 -1.23 -12.41 -14.20
C SER A 182 -2.27 -11.31 -14.17
N ASP A 183 -3.42 -11.56 -14.77
CA ASP A 183 -4.57 -10.69 -14.52
C ASP A 183 -4.86 -10.64 -13.02
N ALA A 184 -5.31 -9.47 -12.55
CA ALA A 184 -5.81 -9.35 -11.19
C ALA A 184 -7.05 -10.24 -11.02
N PRO A 185 -7.31 -10.76 -9.81
CA PRO A 185 -8.55 -11.49 -9.53
C PRO A 185 -9.79 -10.71 -9.96
N ALA A 186 -10.81 -11.41 -10.46
CA ALA A 186 -12.04 -10.78 -10.97
C ALA A 186 -12.82 -9.98 -9.91
N ASN A 187 -12.58 -10.26 -8.63
CA ASN A 187 -13.16 -9.54 -7.48
C ASN A 187 -12.29 -8.40 -6.95
N ALA A 188 -11.17 -8.07 -7.62
CA ALA A 188 -10.33 -6.94 -7.23
C ALA A 188 -11.10 -5.62 -7.35
N VAL A 189 -10.84 -4.67 -6.44
CA VAL A 189 -11.51 -3.36 -6.45
C VAL A 189 -11.16 -2.61 -7.73
N ALA A 190 -12.18 -2.16 -8.46
CA ALA A 190 -12.01 -1.57 -9.80
C ALA A 190 -11.40 -0.16 -9.79
N GLY A 191 -11.45 0.54 -8.67
CA GLY A 191 -11.02 1.92 -8.51
C GLY A 191 -11.59 2.53 -7.22
N VAL A 192 -11.36 3.82 -7.02
CA VAL A 192 -11.87 4.57 -5.86
C VAL A 192 -13.38 4.43 -5.78
N SER A 193 -13.91 4.13 -4.60
CA SER A 193 -15.36 3.93 -4.38
C SER A 193 -15.99 2.88 -5.31
N GLY A 194 -15.19 1.89 -5.75
CA GLY A 194 -15.63 0.84 -6.68
C GLY A 194 -15.82 1.32 -8.12
N THR A 195 -15.44 2.57 -8.43
CA THR A 195 -15.57 3.17 -9.77
C THR A 195 -14.21 3.22 -10.45
N GLY A 196 -14.09 2.57 -11.60
CA GLY A 196 -12.86 2.50 -12.39
C GLY A 196 -12.90 1.38 -13.41
N ASN A 197 -11.76 1.10 -14.05
CA ASN A 197 -11.66 0.12 -15.14
C ASN A 197 -11.06 -1.23 -14.68
N GLY A 198 -10.89 -1.44 -13.38
CA GLY A 198 -10.30 -2.65 -12.84
C GLY A 198 -8.94 -2.42 -12.17
N ALA A 199 -8.44 -3.49 -11.57
CA ALA A 199 -7.12 -3.51 -10.97
C ALA A 199 -6.03 -3.84 -11.99
N VAL A 200 -4.87 -3.17 -11.89
CA VAL A 200 -3.71 -3.48 -12.75
C VAL A 200 -3.25 -4.92 -12.57
N PRO A 201 -2.60 -5.53 -13.57
CA PRO A 201 -2.18 -6.93 -13.46
C PRO A 201 -1.20 -7.14 -12.31
N TRP A 202 -1.21 -8.33 -11.74
CA TRP A 202 -0.14 -8.79 -10.86
C TRP A 202 1.12 -9.00 -11.68
N LEU A 203 2.28 -8.70 -11.10
CA LEU A 203 3.56 -8.74 -11.80
C LEU A 203 4.58 -9.56 -11.03
N TYR A 204 5.42 -10.27 -11.79
CA TYR A 204 6.72 -10.73 -11.35
C TYR A 204 7.80 -9.92 -12.06
N LEU A 205 8.66 -9.30 -11.26
CA LEU A 205 9.77 -8.47 -11.70
C LEU A 205 11.10 -9.07 -11.23
N THR A 206 12.12 -8.94 -12.06
CA THR A 206 13.52 -9.25 -11.67
C THR A 206 14.34 -7.99 -11.61
N SER A 207 15.37 -8.00 -10.75
CA SER A 207 16.34 -6.93 -10.68
C SER A 207 17.25 -6.90 -11.91
N ARG A 208 17.56 -5.70 -12.38
CA ARG A 208 18.56 -5.42 -13.42
C ARG A 208 19.96 -5.43 -12.80
N SER A 209 20.98 -5.50 -13.65
CA SER A 209 22.39 -5.39 -13.23
C SER A 209 22.76 -4.05 -12.60
N THR A 210 21.93 -3.01 -12.80
CA THR A 210 22.11 -1.68 -12.20
C THR A 210 21.47 -1.54 -10.81
N THR A 211 20.86 -2.59 -10.28
CA THR A 211 20.35 -2.59 -8.90
C THR A 211 21.50 -2.39 -7.90
N GLU A 212 21.29 -1.47 -6.98
CA GLU A 212 22.15 -1.24 -5.83
C GLU A 212 21.55 -1.97 -4.63
N GLY A 213 22.08 -3.16 -4.30
CA GLY A 213 21.56 -4.02 -3.25
C GLY A 213 21.36 -5.47 -3.72
N ASP A 214 20.83 -6.30 -2.82
CA ASP A 214 20.78 -7.74 -3.04
C ASP A 214 19.43 -8.28 -3.50
N ILE A 215 18.37 -7.46 -3.51
CA ILE A 215 17.06 -7.88 -4.02
C ILE A 215 17.19 -8.39 -5.45
N LYS A 216 16.65 -9.59 -5.72
CA LYS A 216 16.64 -10.26 -7.03
C LYS A 216 15.27 -10.30 -7.68
N ALA A 217 14.22 -10.35 -6.87
CA ALA A 217 12.84 -10.43 -7.35
C ALA A 217 11.91 -9.51 -6.57
N VAL A 218 10.95 -8.93 -7.29
CA VAL A 218 9.86 -8.13 -6.72
C VAL A 218 8.55 -8.61 -7.30
N TYR A 219 7.57 -8.88 -6.44
CA TYR A 219 6.21 -9.22 -6.87
C TYR A 219 5.27 -8.06 -6.56
N ARG A 220 4.36 -7.74 -7.49
CA ARG A 220 3.22 -6.86 -7.26
C ARG A 220 1.96 -7.70 -7.25
N LEU A 221 1.27 -7.77 -6.11
CA LEU A 221 0.09 -8.61 -5.89
C LEU A 221 -1.03 -7.79 -5.23
N ASP A 222 -2.20 -8.40 -5.00
CA ASP A 222 -3.36 -7.78 -4.34
C ASP A 222 -3.71 -6.37 -4.83
N THR A 223 -3.57 -6.17 -6.13
CA THR A 223 -3.77 -4.87 -6.77
C THR A 223 -5.23 -4.42 -6.66
N ALA A 224 -5.42 -3.13 -6.39
CA ALA A 224 -6.69 -2.42 -6.42
C ALA A 224 -6.55 -1.22 -7.36
N GLY A 225 -7.49 -1.06 -8.29
CA GLY A 225 -7.51 0.04 -9.26
C GLY A 225 -6.29 0.12 -10.19
N GLY A 226 -6.15 1.27 -10.83
CA GLY A 226 -5.02 1.59 -11.70
C GLY A 226 -5.19 1.22 -13.17
N GLN A 227 -6.17 0.42 -13.58
CA GLN A 227 -6.37 0.15 -15.02
C GLN A 227 -6.85 1.41 -15.76
N PRO A 228 -6.33 1.68 -16.96
CA PRO A 228 -6.87 2.71 -17.81
C PRO A 228 -8.16 2.23 -18.48
N PRO A 229 -8.95 3.11 -19.09
CA PRO A 229 -10.03 2.70 -19.98
C PRO A 229 -9.49 1.90 -21.17
N ALA A 230 -10.35 1.12 -21.82
CA ALA A 230 -9.98 0.31 -22.98
C ALA A 230 -9.50 1.14 -24.18
N THR A 231 -9.98 2.38 -24.29
CA THR A 231 -9.61 3.33 -25.35
C THR A 231 -9.38 4.72 -24.77
N CYS A 232 -8.71 5.56 -25.55
CA CYS A 232 -8.44 6.96 -25.25
C CYS A 232 -9.61 7.90 -25.56
N ALA A 233 -10.81 7.37 -25.79
CA ALA A 233 -12.01 8.19 -25.99
C ALA A 233 -12.24 9.06 -24.76
N ASP A 234 -12.45 10.36 -24.97
CA ASP A 234 -12.65 11.36 -23.92
C ASP A 234 -11.50 11.48 -22.89
N MET A 235 -10.33 10.92 -23.19
CA MET A 235 -9.14 11.02 -22.34
C MET A 235 -8.24 12.17 -22.79
N PRO A 236 -7.59 12.89 -21.86
CA PRO A 236 -6.54 13.83 -22.20
C PRO A 236 -5.30 13.09 -22.73
N ALA A 237 -4.37 13.84 -23.33
CA ALA A 237 -3.13 13.28 -23.89
C ALA A 237 -2.27 12.53 -22.85
N ALA A 238 -2.34 12.92 -21.58
CA ALA A 238 -1.72 12.24 -20.46
C ALA A 238 -2.64 12.30 -19.23
N PHE A 239 -2.69 11.21 -18.47
CA PHE A 239 -3.50 11.11 -17.26
C PHE A 239 -2.93 10.09 -16.27
N SER A 240 -3.48 10.10 -15.06
CA SER A 240 -3.09 9.22 -13.97
C SER A 240 -4.32 8.46 -13.43
N VAL A 241 -4.13 7.22 -13.00
CA VAL A 241 -5.16 6.39 -12.36
C VAL A 241 -4.66 5.93 -10.99
N GLU A 242 -5.42 6.20 -9.95
CA GLU A 242 -5.13 5.79 -8.58
C GLU A 242 -5.05 4.26 -8.47
N TYR A 243 -4.05 3.77 -7.75
CA TYR A 243 -3.90 2.35 -7.46
C TYR A 243 -3.30 2.11 -6.08
N SER A 244 -3.50 0.88 -5.59
CA SER A 244 -2.74 0.31 -4.48
C SER A 244 -2.45 -1.17 -4.71
N ALA A 245 -1.43 -1.73 -4.06
CA ALA A 245 -1.04 -3.13 -4.19
C ALA A 245 -0.14 -3.57 -3.03
N THR A 246 -0.02 -4.88 -2.81
CA THR A 246 1.08 -5.45 -2.01
C THR A 246 2.32 -5.63 -2.89
N TYR A 247 3.49 -5.43 -2.31
CA TYR A 247 4.79 -5.61 -2.95
C TYR A 247 5.69 -6.47 -2.08
N TRP A 248 6.31 -7.49 -2.68
CA TRP A 248 7.10 -8.49 -1.97
C TRP A 248 8.51 -8.52 -2.56
N PHE A 249 9.53 -8.30 -1.72
CA PHE A 249 10.92 -8.14 -2.12
C PHE A 249 11.74 -9.32 -1.63
N TYR A 250 12.39 -10.02 -2.57
CA TYR A 250 13.16 -11.24 -2.30
C TYR A 250 14.62 -11.06 -2.68
N LYS A 251 15.54 -11.55 -1.83
CA LYS A 251 16.99 -11.60 -2.08
C LYS A 251 17.50 -13.00 -2.31
#